data_AF-A0A975WNK3-F1
#
_entry.id   AF-A0A975WNK3-F1
#
_cell.length_a   1.000
_cell.length_b   1.000
_cell.length_c   1.000
_cell.angle_alpha   90.00
_cell.angle_beta   90.00
_cell.angle_gamma   90.00
#
_symmetry.space_group_name_H-M   'P 1'
#
loop_
_entity.id
_entity.type
_entity.pdbx_description
1 polymer ?
#
loop_
_entity_poly.entity_id
_entity_poly.type
_entity_poly.pdbx_seq_one_letter_code
_entity_poly.pdbx_strand_id
1 'polypeptide(L)'
;MAQTDGPNWLEGNALFYRLQYAQAQRLQAYATQRWVMSPTRLFDERLREAVAARGTLGWSGDSSAPALKVDLLEFDQVFDSATTSAGVVRLRATVYRHGMLGQQTFEARRPASSADGAGGVKALAEASDAVIAALLDWIGTLQLK
;
A
#
# COMPACT_ATOMS: atom_id res chain seq x y z
N MET A 1 -9.47 -8.81 -13.10
CA MET A 1 -8.79 -9.44 -11.94
C MET A 1 -7.83 -8.44 -11.30
N ALA A 2 -7.88 -8.29 -9.98
CA ALA A 2 -6.93 -7.48 -9.22
C ALA A 2 -6.00 -8.39 -8.41
N GLN A 3 -4.70 -8.10 -8.40
CA GLN A 3 -3.70 -8.83 -7.60
C GLN A 3 -2.73 -7.83 -6.95
N THR A 4 -2.51 -8.00 -5.66
CA THR A 4 -1.49 -7.27 -4.89
C THR A 4 -0.31 -8.20 -4.58
N ASP A 5 0.85 -7.87 -5.13
CA ASP A 5 2.13 -8.52 -4.84
C ASP A 5 3.04 -7.55 -4.05
N GLY A 6 4.15 -8.05 -3.53
CA GLY A 6 5.18 -7.23 -2.89
C GLY A 6 6.53 -7.94 -2.83
N PRO A 7 7.59 -7.26 -2.38
CA PRO A 7 8.84 -7.91 -2.05
C PRO A 7 8.63 -8.96 -0.94
N ASN A 8 9.44 -10.02 -0.98
CA ASN A 8 9.33 -11.17 -0.08
C ASN A 8 9.30 -10.82 1.43
N TRP A 9 9.91 -9.72 1.85
CA TRP A 9 9.88 -9.28 3.25
C TRP A 9 8.49 -8.81 3.72
N LEU A 10 7.58 -8.47 2.80
CA LEU A 10 6.18 -8.17 3.08
C LEU A 10 5.26 -9.40 3.13
N GLU A 11 5.75 -10.60 2.85
CA GLU A 11 4.94 -11.82 2.91
C GLU A 11 4.75 -12.34 4.35
N GLY A 12 5.61 -11.91 5.28
CA GLY A 12 5.45 -12.17 6.71
C GLY A 12 4.47 -11.21 7.38
N ASN A 13 4.26 -11.37 8.68
CA ASN A 13 3.38 -10.50 9.48
C ASN A 13 4.15 -9.46 10.32
N ALA A 14 5.44 -9.26 10.07
CA ALA A 14 6.23 -8.30 10.81
C ALA A 14 5.76 -6.86 10.51
N LEU A 15 5.72 -6.03 11.55
CA LEU A 15 5.63 -4.58 11.39
C LEU A 15 7.04 -4.04 11.23
N PHE A 16 7.29 -3.25 10.19
CA PHE A 16 8.61 -2.71 9.89
C PHE A 16 8.73 -1.22 10.20
N TYR A 17 9.93 -0.82 10.58
CA TYR A 17 10.34 0.57 10.68
C TYR A 17 11.75 0.77 10.14
N ARG A 18 12.10 2.04 9.94
CA ARG A 18 13.41 2.47 9.49
C ARG A 18 13.80 3.76 10.18
N LEU A 19 15.05 3.85 10.62
CA LEU A 19 15.60 5.05 11.24
C LEU A 19 16.29 5.89 10.17
N GLN A 20 15.55 6.79 9.51
CA GLN A 20 16.09 7.63 8.45
C GLN A 20 17.25 8.50 8.94
N TYR A 21 17.16 9.01 10.16
CA TYR A 21 18.18 9.87 10.78
C TYR A 21 19.47 9.14 11.20
N ALA A 22 19.46 7.81 11.26
CA ALA A 22 20.61 7.02 11.72
C ALA A 22 21.12 6.07 10.64
N GLN A 23 20.25 5.22 10.10
CA GLN A 23 20.58 4.19 9.10
C GLN A 23 19.40 4.01 8.12
N ALA A 24 19.27 4.94 7.18
CA ALA A 24 18.22 4.96 6.17
C ALA A 24 18.16 3.73 5.23
N GLN A 25 19.15 2.83 5.26
CA GLN A 25 19.14 1.62 4.43
C GLN A 25 18.75 0.37 5.25
N ARG A 26 18.54 0.51 6.56
CA ARG A 26 18.27 -0.61 7.45
C ARG A 26 16.79 -0.68 7.80
N LEU A 27 16.10 -1.61 7.15
CA LEU A 27 14.75 -2.01 7.54
C LEU A 27 14.82 -2.90 8.79
N GLN A 28 13.99 -2.60 9.79
CA GLN A 28 13.97 -3.28 11.08
C GLN A 28 12.55 -3.73 11.41
N ALA A 29 12.39 -4.91 12.01
CA ALA A 29 11.10 -5.37 12.51
C ALA A 29 10.91 -4.92 13.97
N TYR A 30 9.69 -4.56 14.34
CA TYR A 30 9.30 -4.43 15.73
C TYR A 30 9.38 -5.79 16.45
N ALA A 31 9.87 -5.79 17.68
CA ALA A 31 10.07 -7.03 18.43
C ALA A 31 8.75 -7.68 18.90
N THR A 32 7.75 -6.87 19.22
CA THR A 32 6.51 -7.33 19.85
C THR A 32 5.26 -7.06 19.02
N GLN A 33 5.25 -6.01 18.20
CA GLN A 33 4.14 -5.72 17.28
C GLN A 33 4.24 -6.54 15.99
N ARG A 34 3.09 -7.03 15.54
CA ARG A 34 2.92 -7.81 14.32
C ARG A 34 1.51 -7.61 13.78
N TRP A 35 1.39 -7.67 12.47
CA TRP A 35 0.13 -7.67 11.76
C TRP A 35 -0.61 -8.99 11.96
N VAL A 36 -1.93 -8.98 11.77
CA VAL A 36 -2.76 -10.20 11.81
C VAL A 36 -2.55 -11.10 10.60
N MET A 37 -2.06 -10.52 9.50
CA MET A 37 -1.71 -11.19 8.25
C MET A 37 -0.61 -10.40 7.55
N SER A 38 -0.18 -10.82 6.36
CA SER A 38 0.84 -10.08 5.63
C SER A 38 0.36 -8.67 5.22
N PRO A 39 1.22 -7.65 5.23
CA PRO A 39 0.88 -6.33 4.70
C PRO A 39 0.32 -6.35 3.26
N THR A 40 0.83 -7.25 2.40
CA THR A 40 0.29 -7.45 1.05
C THR A 40 -1.18 -7.86 1.07
N ARG A 41 -1.56 -8.80 1.94
CA ARG A 41 -2.96 -9.21 2.09
C ARG A 41 -3.84 -8.17 2.76
N LEU A 42 -3.35 -7.48 3.80
CA LEU A 42 -4.09 -6.37 4.42
C LEU A 42 -4.41 -5.26 3.41
N PHE A 43 -3.44 -4.93 2.55
CA PHE A 43 -3.62 -3.94 1.51
C PHE A 43 -4.62 -4.42 0.44
N ASP A 44 -4.52 -5.69 0.02
CA ASP A 44 -5.44 -6.28 -0.96
C ASP A 44 -6.90 -6.25 -0.49
N GLU A 45 -7.15 -6.63 0.78
CA GLU A 45 -8.48 -6.58 1.39
C GLU A 45 -9.05 -5.16 1.40
N ARG A 46 -8.23 -4.18 1.81
CA ARG A 46 -8.64 -2.77 1.85
C ARG A 46 -8.90 -2.20 0.45
N LEU A 47 -8.08 -2.57 -0.54
CA LEU A 47 -8.29 -2.18 -1.94
C LEU A 47 -9.58 -2.78 -2.50
N ARG A 48 -9.85 -4.06 -2.21
CA ARG A 48 -11.10 -4.74 -2.60
C ARG A 48 -12.32 -4.00 -2.05
N GLU A 49 -12.30 -3.64 -0.78
CA GLU A 49 -13.38 -2.89 -0.13
C GLU A 49 -13.60 -1.52 -0.81
N ALA A 50 -12.52 -0.76 -1.05
CA ALA A 50 -12.60 0.54 -1.69
C ALA A 50 -13.12 0.47 -3.14
N VAL A 51 -12.68 -0.55 -3.91
CA VAL A 51 -13.20 -0.80 -5.26
C VAL A 51 -14.68 -1.14 -5.24
N ALA A 52 -15.11 -2.04 -4.34
CA ALA A 52 -16.50 -2.43 -4.21
C ALA A 52 -17.40 -1.23 -3.85
N ALA A 53 -16.92 -0.33 -2.99
CA ALA A 53 -17.64 0.90 -2.64
C ALA A 53 -17.76 1.90 -3.80
N ARG A 54 -16.77 1.95 -4.70
CA ARG A 54 -16.72 2.92 -5.82
C ARG A 54 -17.43 2.42 -7.09
N GLY A 55 -17.57 1.10 -7.27
CA GLY A 55 -18.25 0.50 -8.42
C GLY A 55 -17.56 0.71 -9.79
N THR A 56 -16.29 1.11 -9.78
CA THR A 56 -15.54 1.53 -10.99
C THR A 56 -14.71 0.43 -11.65
N LEU A 57 -14.45 -0.66 -10.92
CA LEU A 57 -13.69 -1.82 -11.42
C LEU A 57 -14.45 -3.10 -11.11
N GLY A 58 -14.49 -4.00 -12.10
CA GLY A 58 -14.98 -5.36 -11.91
C GLY A 58 -14.01 -6.15 -11.03
N TRP A 59 -14.44 -6.51 -9.83
CA TRP A 59 -13.63 -7.30 -8.90
C TRP A 59 -13.77 -8.83 -9.13
N SER A 60 -14.67 -9.26 -10.02
CA SER A 60 -14.87 -10.68 -10.38
C SER A 60 -14.06 -11.09 -11.62
N GLY A 61 -13.84 -12.39 -11.80
CA GLY A 61 -13.13 -13.01 -12.93
C GLY A 61 -13.79 -12.85 -14.31
N ASP A 62 -14.57 -11.78 -14.50
CA ASP A 62 -15.08 -11.36 -15.78
C ASP A 62 -13.93 -10.77 -16.61
N SER A 63 -13.61 -11.44 -17.72
CA SER A 63 -12.55 -11.03 -18.65
C SER A 63 -12.88 -9.74 -19.42
N SER A 64 -14.11 -9.22 -19.32
CA SER A 64 -14.50 -7.95 -19.95
C SER A 64 -14.02 -6.71 -19.18
N ALA A 65 -13.72 -6.87 -17.88
CA ALA A 65 -13.27 -5.79 -17.00
C ALA A 65 -11.74 -5.61 -17.02
N PRO A 66 -11.22 -4.37 -16.93
CA PRO A 66 -9.80 -4.13 -16.80
C PRO A 66 -9.18 -4.88 -15.60
N ALA A 67 -7.99 -5.45 -15.81
CA ALA A 67 -7.20 -6.07 -14.76
C ALA A 67 -6.26 -5.06 -14.11
N LEU A 68 -6.09 -5.14 -12.79
CA LEU A 68 -5.24 -4.27 -11.99
C LEU A 68 -4.16 -5.10 -11.30
N LYS A 69 -2.90 -4.82 -11.59
CA LYS A 69 -1.78 -5.35 -10.80
C LYS A 69 -1.25 -4.25 -9.88
N VAL A 70 -1.09 -4.56 -8.61
CA VAL A 70 -0.44 -3.69 -7.62
C VAL A 70 0.83 -4.39 -7.11
N ASP A 71 1.96 -3.70 -7.18
CA ASP A 71 3.19 -4.09 -6.49
C ASP A 71 3.39 -3.13 -5.31
N LEU A 72 3.27 -3.59 -4.06
CA LEU A 72 3.75 -2.83 -2.92
C LEU A 72 5.28 -2.72 -2.99
N LEU A 73 5.79 -1.52 -2.84
CA LEU A 73 7.22 -1.21 -2.91
C LEU A 73 7.78 -0.82 -1.53
N GLU A 74 6.95 -0.21 -0.69
CA GLU A 74 7.30 0.26 0.64
C GLU A 74 6.06 0.23 1.54
N PHE A 75 6.26 -0.23 2.77
CA PHE A 75 5.23 -0.35 3.79
C PHE A 75 5.90 -0.43 5.17
N ASP A 76 6.34 0.72 5.67
CA ASP A 76 7.07 0.82 6.94
C ASP A 76 6.86 2.18 7.62
N GLN A 77 7.16 2.22 8.91
CA GLN A 77 7.22 3.46 9.67
C GLN A 77 8.62 4.06 9.55
N VAL A 78 8.71 5.25 8.96
CA VAL A 78 9.99 5.96 8.76
C VAL A 78 10.15 7.03 9.83
N PHE A 79 11.21 6.91 10.62
CA PHE A 79 11.58 7.87 11.67
C PHE A 79 12.55 8.91 11.14
N ASP A 80 12.12 10.17 11.08
CA ASP A 80 12.97 11.33 10.76
C ASP A 80 13.75 11.82 11.99
N SER A 81 13.32 11.45 13.19
CA SER A 81 14.00 11.64 14.46
C SER A 81 13.57 10.55 15.45
N ALA A 82 14.14 10.55 16.66
CA ALA A 82 13.70 9.63 17.72
C ALA A 82 12.24 9.84 18.17
N THR A 83 11.63 10.98 17.86
CA THR A 83 10.27 11.36 18.31
C THR A 83 9.32 11.68 17.17
N THR A 84 9.80 11.74 15.92
CA THR A 84 9.01 12.10 14.74
C THR A 84 9.11 10.99 13.71
N SER A 85 7.96 10.45 13.31
CA SER A 85 7.87 9.40 12.32
C SER A 85 6.60 9.49 11.48
N ALA A 86 6.59 8.77 10.38
CA ALA A 86 5.45 8.69 9.48
C ALA A 86 5.29 7.26 8.95
N GLY A 87 4.05 6.81 8.75
CA GLY A 87 3.75 5.63 7.95
C GLY A 87 3.93 5.97 6.47
N VAL A 88 4.74 5.20 5.76
CA VAL A 88 4.99 5.35 4.33
C VAL A 88 4.46 4.13 3.61
N VAL A 89 3.59 4.37 2.63
CA VAL A 89 3.10 3.33 1.72
C VAL A 89 3.40 3.78 0.31
N ARG A 90 4.14 2.96 -0.43
CA ARG A 90 4.47 3.19 -1.83
C ARG A 90 4.12 1.97 -2.64
N LEU A 91 3.47 2.17 -3.78
CA LEU A 91 3.06 1.09 -4.66
C LEU A 91 3.23 1.47 -6.12
N ARG A 92 3.35 0.47 -6.98
CA ARG A 92 3.18 0.61 -8.42
C ARG A 92 1.92 -0.11 -8.85
N ALA A 93 1.04 0.61 -9.53
CA ALA A 93 -0.14 0.03 -10.14
C ALA A 93 0.04 -0.06 -11.65
N THR A 94 -0.41 -1.16 -12.25
CA THR A 94 -0.46 -1.36 -13.69
C THR A 94 -1.85 -1.85 -14.08
N VAL A 95 -2.47 -1.19 -15.06
CA VAL A 95 -3.82 -1.53 -15.55
C VAL A 95 -3.72 -2.16 -16.93
N TYR A 96 -4.45 -3.25 -17.14
CA TYR A 96 -4.47 -4.03 -18.37
C TYR A 96 -5.91 -4.22 -18.89
N ARG A 97 -6.07 -4.31 -20.22
CA ARG A 97 -7.30 -4.83 -20.86
C ARG A 97 -6.96 -5.70 -22.07
N HIS A 98 -6.77 -5.09 -23.25
CA HIS A 98 -6.21 -5.76 -24.45
C HIS A 98 -4.70 -5.52 -24.60
N GLY A 99 -4.03 -5.23 -23.48
CA GLY A 99 -2.70 -4.65 -23.40
C GLY A 99 -2.59 -3.75 -22.18
N MET A 100 -1.39 -3.27 -21.88
CA MET A 100 -1.17 -2.33 -20.78
C MET A 100 -1.78 -0.96 -21.14
N LEU A 101 -2.73 -0.49 -20.33
CA LEU A 101 -3.38 0.81 -20.48
C LEU A 101 -2.58 1.92 -19.80
N GLY A 102 -1.91 1.60 -18.68
CA GLY A 102 -1.12 2.56 -17.93
C GLY A 102 -0.43 1.92 -16.75
N GLN A 103 0.65 2.57 -16.30
CA GLN A 103 1.37 2.22 -15.09
C GLN A 103 1.76 3.51 -14.37
N GLN A 104 1.54 3.54 -13.07
CA GLN A 104 1.90 4.68 -12.25
C GLN A 104 2.34 4.23 -10.85
N THR A 105 3.30 4.95 -10.29
CA THR A 105 3.73 4.78 -8.90
C THR A 105 3.04 5.84 -8.04
N PHE A 106 2.56 5.40 -6.89
CA PHE A 106 1.89 6.23 -5.90
C PHE A 106 2.61 6.10 -4.57
N GLU A 107 2.63 7.18 -3.81
CA GLU A 107 3.18 7.23 -2.47
C GLU A 107 2.27 8.08 -1.60
N ALA A 108 2.02 7.62 -0.37
CA ALA A 108 1.51 8.47 0.68
C ALA A 108 2.37 8.33 1.93
N ARG A 109 2.61 9.50 2.54
CA ARG A 109 3.22 9.64 3.86
C ARG A 109 2.21 10.25 4.81
N ARG A 110 2.02 9.63 5.97
CA ARG A 110 1.13 10.15 7.03
C ARG A 110 1.86 10.21 8.37
N PRO A 111 1.78 11.32 9.11
CA PRO A 111 2.47 11.44 10.38
C PRO A 111 1.93 10.41 11.38
N ALA A 112 2.83 9.76 12.12
CA ALA A 112 2.44 8.90 13.23
C ALA A 112 2.10 9.77 14.45
N SER A 113 0.98 9.44 15.13
CA SER A 113 0.56 10.14 16.35
C SER A 113 1.49 9.90 17.54
N SER A 114 2.31 8.86 17.47
CA SER A 114 3.30 8.47 18.48
C SER A 114 4.51 7.83 17.82
N ALA A 115 5.67 7.96 18.45
CA ALA A 115 6.95 7.40 17.98
C ALA A 115 7.11 5.91 18.35
N ASP A 116 6.05 5.12 18.16
CA ASP A 116 6.00 3.70 18.46
C ASP A 116 5.23 2.93 17.37
N GLY A 117 5.22 1.60 17.48
CA GLY A 117 4.56 0.75 16.49
C GLY A 117 3.04 0.94 16.43
N ALA A 118 2.39 1.38 17.52
CA ALA A 118 0.95 1.67 17.50
C ALA A 118 0.64 2.92 16.66
N GLY A 119 1.44 3.98 16.83
CA GLY A 119 1.40 5.16 15.98
C GLY A 119 1.73 4.84 14.52
N GLY A 120 2.71 3.96 14.29
CA GLY A 120 3.07 3.46 12.97
C GLY A 120 1.94 2.72 12.25
N VAL A 121 1.28 1.79 12.95
CA VAL A 121 0.12 1.05 12.41
C VAL A 121 -0.99 1.99 11.97
N LYS A 122 -1.33 2.99 12.81
CA LYS A 122 -2.35 3.98 12.46
C LYS A 122 -1.95 4.80 11.24
N ALA A 123 -0.71 5.29 11.20
CA ALA A 123 -0.21 6.05 10.06
C ALA A 123 -0.15 5.24 8.77
N LEU A 124 0.22 3.96 8.83
CA LEU A 124 0.22 3.05 7.67
C LEU A 124 -1.19 2.77 7.14
N ALA A 125 -2.18 2.65 8.03
CA ALA A 125 -3.58 2.53 7.62
C ALA A 125 -4.06 3.80 6.87
N GLU A 126 -3.81 4.98 7.45
CA GLU A 126 -4.16 6.27 6.82
C GLU A 126 -3.40 6.50 5.50
N ALA A 127 -2.13 6.10 5.43
CA ALA A 127 -1.35 6.17 4.19
C ALA A 127 -1.94 5.23 3.15
N SER A 128 -2.29 3.99 3.51
CA SER A 128 -2.93 3.03 2.61
C SER A 128 -4.21 3.57 2.00
N ASP A 129 -5.10 4.16 2.82
CA ASP A 129 -6.32 4.84 2.32
C ASP A 129 -6.00 5.89 1.27
N ALA A 130 -5.01 6.74 1.56
CA ALA A 130 -4.63 7.81 0.67
C ALA A 130 -4.07 7.29 -0.66
N VAL A 131 -3.23 6.25 -0.64
CA VAL A 131 -2.69 5.66 -1.87
C VAL A 131 -3.79 4.98 -2.68
N ILE A 132 -4.71 4.27 -2.01
CA ILE A 132 -5.86 3.62 -2.67
C ILE A 132 -6.78 4.65 -3.31
N ALA A 133 -7.10 5.75 -2.61
CA ALA A 133 -7.91 6.83 -3.18
C ALA A 133 -7.26 7.42 -4.43
N ALA A 134 -5.97 7.77 -4.36
CA ALA A 134 -5.22 8.32 -5.49
C ALA A 134 -5.12 7.34 -6.68
N LEU A 135 -4.92 6.05 -6.39
CA LEU A 135 -4.94 4.99 -7.38
C LEU A 135 -6.29 4.93 -8.11
N LEU A 136 -7.40 4.88 -7.37
CA LEU A 136 -8.74 4.80 -7.95
C LEU A 136 -9.11 6.07 -8.73
N ASP A 137 -8.67 7.24 -8.28
CA ASP A 137 -8.84 8.49 -9.03
C ASP A 137 -8.11 8.44 -10.36
N TRP A 138 -6.84 7.99 -10.37
CA TRP A 138 -6.08 7.81 -11.60
C TRP A 138 -6.73 6.80 -12.54
N ILE A 139 -7.22 5.67 -12.03
CA ILE A 139 -7.91 4.67 -12.85
C ILE A 139 -9.14 5.29 -13.54
N GLY A 140 -9.88 6.17 -12.86
CA GLY A 140 -10.99 6.91 -13.45
C GLY A 140 -10.59 7.83 -14.61
N THR A 141 -9.32 8.21 -14.73
CA THR A 141 -8.78 9.00 -15.85
C THR A 141 -8.38 8.14 -17.05
N LEU A 142 -8.14 6.84 -16.84
CA LEU A 142 -7.83 5.92 -17.93
C LEU A 142 -9.11 5.71 -18.74
N GLN A 143 -9.05 5.88 -20.06
CA GLN A 143 -10.19 5.58 -20.91
C GLN A 143 -10.36 4.06 -20.98
N LEU A 144 -11.16 3.51 -20.07
CA LEU A 144 -11.41 2.06 -19.96
C LEU A 144 -12.41 1.53 -21.02
N LYS A 145 -12.81 2.37 -22.00
CA LYS A 145 -13.79 2.04 -23.04
C LYS A 145 -13.25 1.09 -24.10
#